data_AF-A0A3D5Y5V6-F1
#
_entry.id   AF-A0A3D5Y5V6-F1
#
_cell.length_a   1.000
_cell.length_b   1.000
_cell.length_c   1.000
_cell.angle_alpha   90.00
_cell.angle_beta   90.00
_cell.angle_gamma   90.00
#
_symmetry.space_group_name_H-M   'P 1'
#
loop_
_entity.id
_entity.type
_entity.pdbx_description
1 polymer ?
#
loop_
_entity_poly.entity_id
_entity_poly.type
_entity_poly.pdbx_seq_one_letter_code
_entity_poly.pdbx_strand_id
1 'polypeptide(L)'
;MALATEPALLLLDEPAAGLGPEETTTMVSILRDLKQDKAILLVEHDMDVVFAIADRITVMVSGRTIATGSPQVIRADGNVRKAYLGDEVSTDA
;
A
#
# COMPACT_ATOMS: atom_id res chain seq x y z
N MET A 1 -14.19 -16.80 -3.94
CA MET A 1 -13.67 -18.13 -3.51
C MET A 1 -12.73 -18.02 -2.32
N ALA A 2 -11.69 -17.17 -2.33
CA ALA A 2 -10.80 -17.03 -1.16
C ALA A 2 -11.50 -16.56 0.13
N LEU A 3 -12.45 -15.63 0.04
CA LEU A 3 -13.21 -15.16 1.21
C LEU A 3 -14.21 -16.20 1.76
N ALA A 4 -14.63 -17.17 0.94
CA ALA A 4 -15.60 -18.19 1.36
C ALA A 4 -15.02 -19.19 2.37
N THR A 5 -13.69 -19.25 2.52
CA THR A 5 -13.01 -20.10 3.49
C THR A 5 -12.74 -19.38 4.82
N GLU A 6 -13.32 -18.20 5.03
CA GLU A 6 -13.15 -17.37 6.22
C GLU A 6 -11.68 -17.25 6.69
N PRO A 7 -10.76 -16.81 5.79
CA PRO A 7 -9.34 -16.82 6.11
C PRO A 7 -9.02 -15.76 7.16
N ALA A 8 -8.12 -16.10 8.08
CA ALA A 8 -7.57 -15.14 9.05
C ALA A 8 -6.54 -14.17 8.42
N LEU A 9 -5.94 -14.56 7.28
CA LEU A 9 -4.94 -13.78 6.56
C LEU A 9 -5.21 -13.81 5.04
N LEU A 10 -5.21 -12.63 4.43
CA LEU A 10 -5.28 -12.44 2.99
C LEU A 10 -3.92 -11.97 2.47
N LEU A 11 -3.42 -12.63 1.42
CA LEU A 11 -2.22 -12.23 0.68
C LEU A 11 -2.67 -11.74 -0.69
N LEU A 12 -2.38 -10.48 -1.01
CA LEU A 12 -2.78 -9.84 -2.26
C LEU A 12 -1.55 -9.38 -3.03
N ASP A 13 -1.43 -9.82 -4.27
CA ASP A 13 -0.35 -9.43 -5.17
C ASP A 13 -0.92 -8.48 -6.21
N GLU A 14 -0.55 -7.21 -6.11
CA GLU A 14 -1.00 -6.09 -6.96
C GLU A 14 -2.52 -6.06 -7.25
N PRO A 15 -3.38 -6.01 -6.21
CA PRO A 15 -4.84 -6.05 -6.40
C PRO A 15 -5.40 -4.85 -7.19
N ALA A 16 -4.72 -3.69 -7.21
CA ALA A 16 -5.12 -2.50 -7.96
C ALA A 16 -4.70 -2.54 -9.43
N ALA A 17 -3.86 -3.51 -9.84
CA ALA A 17 -3.30 -3.53 -11.18
C ALA A 17 -4.39 -3.60 -12.25
N GLY A 18 -4.37 -2.61 -13.16
CA GLY A 18 -5.31 -2.53 -14.28
C GLY A 18 -6.68 -1.94 -13.93
N LEU A 19 -6.91 -1.51 -12.68
CA LEU A 19 -8.13 -0.82 -12.28
C LEU A 19 -8.05 0.69 -12.60
N GLY A 20 -9.17 1.27 -13.00
CA GLY A 20 -9.32 2.72 -13.08
C GLY A 20 -9.41 3.38 -11.70
N PRO A 21 -9.42 4.72 -11.61
CA PRO A 21 -9.47 5.44 -10.34
C PRO A 21 -10.72 5.13 -9.48
N GLU A 22 -11.89 5.02 -10.10
CA GLU A 22 -13.14 4.69 -9.40
C GLU A 22 -13.16 3.24 -8.89
N GLU A 23 -12.66 2.31 -9.71
CA GLU A 23 -12.55 0.89 -9.36
C GLU A 23 -11.55 0.69 -8.21
N THR A 24 -10.42 1.40 -8.27
CA THR A 24 -9.41 1.42 -7.21
C THR A 24 -10.01 1.93 -5.90
N THR A 25 -10.79 3.01 -5.94
CA THR A 25 -11.47 3.55 -4.75
C THR A 25 -12.44 2.53 -4.15
N THR A 26 -13.21 1.84 -5.01
CA THR A 26 -14.15 0.79 -4.59
C THR A 26 -13.40 -0.37 -3.93
N MET A 27 -12.29 -0.81 -4.54
CA MET A 27 -11.45 -1.86 -4.00
C MET A 27 -10.86 -1.48 -2.63
N VAL A 28 -10.33 -0.26 -2.49
CA VAL A 28 -9.81 0.26 -1.21
C VAL A 28 -10.89 0.21 -0.13
N SER A 29 -12.14 0.56 -0.45
CA SER A 29 -13.26 0.46 0.50
C SER A 29 -13.47 -0.99 0.96
N ILE A 30 -13.51 -1.94 0.03
CA ILE A 30 -13.70 -3.37 0.35
C ILE A 30 -12.56 -3.88 1.23
N LEU A 31 -11.31 -3.51 0.92
CA LEU A 31 -10.15 -3.94 1.71
C LEU A 31 -10.15 -3.34 3.12
N ARG A 32 -10.66 -2.11 3.29
CA ARG A 32 -10.82 -1.48 4.62
C ARG A 32 -11.85 -2.21 5.49
N ASP A 33 -12.93 -2.67 4.90
CA ASP A 33 -13.96 -3.44 5.62
C ASP A 33 -13.42 -4.81 6.04
N LEU A 34 -12.74 -5.51 5.12
CA LEU A 34 -12.13 -6.81 5.40
C LEU A 34 -11.01 -6.75 6.45
N LYS A 35 -10.30 -5.63 6.52
CA LYS A 35 -9.22 -5.42 7.50
C LYS A 35 -9.74 -5.33 8.94
N GLN A 36 -11.02 -5.06 9.16
CA GLN A 36 -11.59 -4.97 10.51
C GLN A 36 -11.51 -6.31 11.26
N ASP A 37 -11.60 -7.42 10.53
CA ASP A 37 -11.67 -8.76 11.11
C ASP A 37 -10.63 -9.74 10.56
N LYS A 38 -9.82 -9.33 9.58
CA LYS A 38 -8.80 -10.17 8.95
C LYS A 38 -7.48 -9.43 8.80
N ALA A 39 -6.37 -10.16 8.91
CA ALA A 39 -5.06 -9.62 8.55
C ALA A 39 -4.94 -9.56 7.02
N ILE A 40 -4.34 -8.48 6.50
CA ILE A 40 -4.09 -8.31 5.08
C ILE A 40 -2.61 -7.97 4.89
N LEU A 41 -1.93 -8.75 4.06
CA LEU A 41 -0.62 -8.42 3.51
C LEU A 41 -0.80 -8.20 2.01
N LEU A 42 -0.49 -7.01 1.54
CA LEU A 42 -0.58 -6.66 0.13
C LEU A 42 0.78 -6.20 -0.38
N VAL A 43 1.04 -6.51 -1.64
CA VAL A 43 2.14 -5.96 -2.43
C VAL A 43 1.53 -5.03 -3.46
N GLU A 44 1.98 -3.79 -3.50
CA GLU A 44 1.51 -2.78 -4.43
C GLU A 44 2.62 -1.82 -4.81
N HIS A 45 2.51 -1.27 -6.02
CA HIS A 45 3.35 -0.18 -6.48
C HIS A 45 2.62 1.18 -6.46
N ASP A 46 1.28 1.17 -6.38
CA ASP A 46 0.49 2.39 -6.18
C ASP A 46 0.57 2.84 -4.71
N MET A 47 1.30 3.93 -4.49
CA MET A 47 1.53 4.47 -3.15
C MET A 47 0.25 5.05 -2.52
N ASP A 48 -0.70 5.56 -3.31
CA ASP A 48 -1.96 6.09 -2.77
C ASP A 48 -2.82 4.96 -2.21
N VAL A 49 -2.87 3.81 -2.90
CA VAL A 49 -3.53 2.59 -2.40
C VAL A 49 -2.85 2.08 -1.13
N VAL A 50 -1.52 1.94 -1.14
CA VAL A 50 -0.75 1.47 0.01
C VAL A 50 -0.99 2.36 1.23
N PHE A 51 -0.92 3.68 1.06
CA PHE A 51 -1.12 4.62 2.15
C PHE A 51 -2.58 4.69 2.63
N ALA A 52 -3.56 4.39 1.77
CA ALA A 52 -4.97 4.39 2.15
C ALA A 52 -5.37 3.18 3.00
N ILE A 53 -4.63 2.06 2.94
CA ILE A 53 -5.02 0.78 3.54
C ILE A 53 -4.05 0.36 4.66
N ALA A 54 -2.74 0.54 4.47
CA ALA A 54 -1.74 -0.11 5.33
C ALA A 54 -1.62 0.54 6.72
N ASP A 55 -1.53 -0.28 7.77
CA ASP A 55 -1.10 0.19 9.11
C ASP A 55 0.42 0.28 9.22
N ARG A 56 1.10 -0.59 8.48
CA ARG A 56 2.55 -0.74 8.46
C ARG A 56 2.98 -1.05 7.03
N ILE A 57 3.99 -0.32 6.56
CA ILE A 57 4.53 -0.43 5.21
C ILE A 57 5.99 -0.84 5.32
N THR A 58 6.42 -1.75 4.46
CA THR A 58 7.82 -2.13 4.28
C THR A 58 8.21 -1.81 2.85
N VAL A 59 9.24 -0.98 2.70
CA VAL A 59 9.76 -0.58 1.38
C VAL A 59 11.02 -1.37 1.10
N MET A 60 11.09 -1.98 -0.07
CA MET A 60 12.22 -2.81 -0.51
C MET A 60 12.82 -2.27 -1.80
N VAL A 61 14.14 -2.12 -1.86
CA VAL A 61 14.88 -1.74 -3.06
C VAL A 61 16.00 -2.75 -3.29
N SER A 62 16.12 -3.25 -4.51
CA SER A 62 17.16 -4.23 -4.89
C SER A 62 17.23 -5.43 -3.94
N GLY A 63 16.06 -5.94 -3.53
CA GLY A 63 15.94 -7.09 -2.62
C GLY A 63 16.30 -6.80 -1.16
N ARG A 64 16.49 -5.54 -0.77
CA ARG A 64 16.78 -5.14 0.62
C ARG A 64 15.69 -4.24 1.16
N THR A 65 15.29 -4.47 2.41
CA THR A 65 14.43 -3.55 3.14
C THR A 65 15.17 -2.25 3.42
N ILE A 66 14.63 -1.13 2.95
CA ILE A 66 15.20 0.20 3.18
C ILE A 66 14.49 0.94 4.33
N ALA A 67 13.20 0.67 4.53
CA ALA A 67 12.40 1.27 5.60
C ALA A 67 11.22 0.38 5.96
N THR A 68 10.84 0.37 7.24
CA THR A 68 9.60 -0.24 7.72
C THR A 68 8.99 0.64 8.81
N GLY A 69 7.73 1.00 8.67
CA GLY A 69 7.08 1.90 9.62
C GLY A 69 5.61 2.13 9.31
N SER A 70 4.99 3.05 10.05
CA SER A 70 3.63 3.52 9.73
C SER A 70 3.64 4.33 8.42
N PRO A 71 2.47 4.54 7.78
CA PRO A 71 2.34 5.40 6.62
C PRO A 71 2.99 6.78 6.80
N GLN A 72 2.85 7.39 7.98
CA GLN A 72 3.40 8.70 8.27
C GLN A 72 4.93 8.69 8.30
N VAL A 73 5.53 7.66 8.92
CA VAL A 73 6.99 7.49 8.96
C VAL A 73 7.54 7.26 7.56
N ILE A 74 6.89 6.40 6.77
CA ILE A 74 7.34 6.08 5.40
C ILE A 74 7.19 7.28 4.45
N ARG A 75 6.12 8.08 4.56
CA ARG A 75 5.95 9.33 3.79
C ARG A 75 7.03 10.37 4.09
N ALA A 76 7.51 10.41 5.34
CA ALA A 76 8.55 11.34 5.77
C ALA A 76 9.97 10.84 5.50
N ASP A 77 10.15 9.55 5.16
CA ASP A 77 11.46 8.95 4.94
C ASP A 77 12.08 9.45 3.62
N GLY A 78 13.18 10.20 3.73
CA GLY A 78 13.88 10.77 2.58
C GLY A 78 14.46 9.73 1.61
N ASN A 79 14.78 8.51 2.07
CA ASN A 79 15.25 7.43 1.20
C ASN A 79 14.08 6.81 0.42
N VAL A 80 12.92 6.65 1.06
CA VAL A 80 11.70 6.18 0.39
C VAL A 80 11.25 7.19 -0.66
N ARG A 81 11.27 8.49 -0.32
CA ARG A 81 10.89 9.55 -1.27
C ARG A 81 11.76 9.53 -2.52
N LYS A 82 13.08 9.49 -2.34
CA LYS A 82 14.04 9.39 -3.44
C LYS A 82 13.88 8.13 -4.29
N ALA A 83 13.54 7.00 -3.67
CA ALA A 83 13.45 5.72 -4.36
C ALA A 83 12.11 5.49 -5.08
N TYR A 84 11.00 6.02 -4.55
CA TYR A 84 9.64 5.65 -5.00
C TYR A 84 8.69 6.82 -5.26
N LEU A 85 8.83 7.95 -4.56
CA LEU A 85 7.89 9.08 -4.73
C LEU A 85 8.43 10.13 -5.71
N GLY A 86 9.72 10.08 -6.06
CA GLY A 86 10.38 11.13 -6.81
C GLY A 86 10.46 12.44 -6.02
N ASP A 87 11.32 13.36 -6.44
CA ASP A 87 11.35 14.72 -5.89
C ASP A 87 10.14 15.53 -6.40
N GLU A 88 8.91 15.13 -6.08
CA GLU A 88 7.75 16.02 -6.15
C GLU A 88 7.71 16.91 -4.90
N VAL A 89 8.80 17.67 -4.73
CA VAL A 89 8.76 18.97 -4.05
C VAL A 89 9.31 19.97 -5.05
N SER A 90 8.63 20.14 -6.19
CA SER A 90 8.62 21.44 -6.83
C SER A 90 7.91 22.39 -5.87
N THR A 91 8.68 22.98 -4.95
CA THR A 91 8.31 24.22 -4.31
C THR A 91 8.17 25.23 -5.45
N ASP A 92 6.93 25.51 -5.83
CA ASP A 92 6.60 26.63 -6.70
C ASP A 92 7.25 27.90 -6.12
N ALA A 93 8.00 28.57 -7.01
CA ALA A 93 8.68 29.84 -6.78
C ALA A 93 7.70 31.02 -6.78
#